data_AF-A0A0S7F068-F1
#
_entry.id   AF-A0A0S7F068-F1
#
_cell.length_a   1.000
_cell.length_b   1.000
_cell.length_c   1.000
_cell.angle_alpha   90.00
_cell.angle_beta   90.00
_cell.angle_gamma   90.00
#
_symmetry.space_group_name_H-M   'P 1'
#
loop_
_entity.id
_entity.type
_entity.pdbx_description
1 polymer ?
#
loop_
_entity_poly.entity_id
_entity_poly.type
_entity_poly.pdbx_seq_one_letter_code
_entity_poly.pdbx_strand_id
1 'polypeptide(L)'
;AVSYKKIQRKGKTHDCLFAWNDHSWSLRCSENGVFSVLHNKAETTVSASSSSVSNRIAVYVDCPAGTLSFYKVSHSSLVHLHTFSTAFTEPLYPGFGFGLLYTSGSWISLCPTE
;
A
#
# COMPACT_ATOMS: atom_id res chain seq x y z
N ALA A 1 -1.28 -1.28 2.84
CA ALA A 1 -2.60 -1.07 2.22
C ALA A 1 -3.46 -0.17 3.10
N VAL A 2 -4.52 0.40 2.53
CA VAL A 2 -5.57 1.10 3.24
C VAL A 2 -6.92 0.57 2.75
N SER A 3 -7.88 0.39 3.64
CA SER A 3 -9.17 -0.22 3.29
C SER A 3 -10.33 0.37 4.08
N TYR A 4 -11.53 0.31 3.51
CA TYR A 4 -12.75 0.44 4.28
C TYR A 4 -12.98 -0.80 5.16
N LYS A 5 -13.73 -0.64 6.25
CA LYS A 5 -14.06 -1.75 7.16
C LYS A 5 -14.78 -2.92 6.46
N LYS A 6 -15.58 -2.59 5.43
CA LYS A 6 -16.48 -3.49 4.69
C LYS A 6 -15.80 -4.46 3.72
N ILE A 7 -14.47 -4.40 3.56
CA ILE A 7 -13.75 -5.43 2.81
C ILE A 7 -14.09 -6.82 3.34
N GLN A 8 -14.28 -7.79 2.45
CA GLN A 8 -14.50 -9.18 2.84
C GLN A 8 -13.24 -9.70 3.55
N ARG A 9 -13.40 -10.42 4.67
CA ARG A 9 -12.26 -10.91 5.48
C ARG A 9 -12.08 -12.43 5.47
N LYS A 10 -13.02 -13.15 4.85
CA LYS A 10 -13.08 -14.61 4.86
C LYS A 10 -13.31 -15.16 3.45
N GLY A 11 -12.91 -16.40 3.23
CA GLY A 11 -13.08 -17.11 1.98
C GLY A 11 -11.79 -17.18 1.15
N LYS A 12 -11.86 -17.91 0.04
CA LYS A 12 -10.75 -18.12 -0.92
C LYS A 12 -10.95 -17.32 -2.21
N THR A 13 -11.70 -16.21 -2.15
CA THR A 13 -11.96 -15.34 -3.30
C THR A 13 -10.98 -14.17 -3.30
N HIS A 14 -10.80 -13.54 -4.45
CA HIS A 14 -9.96 -12.34 -4.54
C HIS A 14 -10.52 -11.15 -3.75
N ASP A 15 -11.82 -11.14 -3.43
CA ASP A 15 -12.46 -10.04 -2.70
C ASP A 15 -11.95 -9.90 -1.26
N CYS A 16 -11.33 -10.95 -0.70
CA CYS A 16 -10.70 -10.89 0.62
C CYS A 16 -9.26 -10.36 0.62
N LEU A 17 -8.67 -10.17 -0.56
CA LEU A 17 -7.31 -9.64 -0.72
C LEU A 17 -7.37 -8.11 -0.85
N PHE A 18 -6.41 -7.42 -0.22
CA PHE A 18 -6.28 -5.98 -0.40
C PHE A 18 -6.08 -5.62 -1.87
N ALA A 19 -6.78 -4.57 -2.31
CA ALA A 19 -6.79 -3.98 -3.64
C ALA A 19 -7.30 -4.86 -4.80
N TRP A 20 -7.73 -6.10 -4.53
CA TRP A 20 -8.45 -6.94 -5.50
C TRP A 20 -9.97 -6.71 -5.46
N ASN A 21 -10.38 -5.64 -4.80
CA ASN A 21 -11.72 -5.09 -4.70
C ASN A 21 -11.62 -3.55 -4.78
N ASP A 22 -12.76 -2.89 -4.88
CA ASP A 22 -12.92 -1.43 -4.91
C ASP A 22 -12.96 -0.79 -3.51
N HIS A 23 -12.85 -1.58 -2.44
CA HIS A 23 -12.90 -1.13 -1.06
C HIS A 23 -11.51 -0.94 -0.42
N SER A 24 -10.45 -1.09 -1.21
CA SER A 24 -9.09 -0.99 -0.71
C SER A 24 -8.07 -0.59 -1.78
N TRP A 25 -6.96 -0.03 -1.31
CA TRP A 25 -5.82 0.44 -2.09
C TRP A 25 -4.55 -0.12 -1.48
N SER A 26 -3.59 -0.54 -2.31
CA SER A 26 -2.37 -1.16 -1.80
C SER A 26 -1.14 -0.73 -2.57
N LEU A 27 -0.03 -0.69 -1.85
CA LEU A 27 1.31 -0.72 -2.41
C LEU A 27 1.86 -2.12 -2.16
N ARG A 28 2.33 -2.78 -3.21
CA ARG A 28 3.06 -4.05 -3.16
C ARG A 28 4.54 -3.76 -3.41
N CYS A 29 5.41 -4.38 -2.62
CA CYS A 29 6.85 -4.39 -2.81
C CYS A 29 7.28 -5.81 -3.22
N SER A 30 8.19 -5.94 -4.18
CA SER A 30 8.83 -7.20 -4.55
C SER A 30 10.31 -7.23 -4.17
N GLU A 31 10.89 -8.42 -4.11
CA GLU A 31 12.29 -8.65 -3.68
C GLU A 31 13.32 -7.92 -4.55
N ASN A 32 13.00 -7.67 -5.82
CA ASN A 32 13.85 -6.91 -6.75
C ASN A 32 13.73 -5.38 -6.58
N GLY A 33 13.08 -4.90 -5.52
CA GLY A 33 12.93 -3.47 -5.23
C GLY A 33 11.93 -2.74 -6.13
N VAL A 34 11.14 -3.47 -6.91
CA VAL A 34 10.06 -2.91 -7.72
C VAL A 34 8.82 -2.73 -6.84
N PHE A 35 8.15 -1.59 -7.04
CA PHE A 35 6.88 -1.31 -6.39
C PHE A 35 5.76 -1.39 -7.41
N SER A 36 4.60 -1.85 -6.96
CA SER A 36 3.36 -1.78 -7.72
C SER A 36 2.28 -1.18 -6.85
N VAL A 37 1.41 -0.37 -7.44
CA VAL A 37 0.19 0.09 -6.79
C VAL A 37 -1.01 -0.63 -7.35
N LEU A 38 -1.95 -0.97 -6.47
CA LEU A 38 -3.11 -1.78 -6.81
C LEU A 38 -4.39 -1.14 -6.28
N HIS A 39 -5.44 -1.22 -7.08
CA HIS A 39 -6.82 -0.93 -6.69
C HIS A 39 -7.80 -1.57 -7.67
N ASN A 40 -8.89 -2.17 -7.17
CA ASN A 40 -9.93 -2.82 -7.99
C ASN A 40 -9.37 -3.75 -9.09
N LYS A 41 -8.41 -4.60 -8.71
CA LYS A 41 -7.72 -5.58 -9.60
C LYS A 41 -6.84 -4.96 -10.69
N ALA A 42 -6.78 -3.63 -10.79
CA ALA A 42 -5.79 -2.95 -11.61
C ALA A 42 -4.46 -2.86 -10.83
N GLU A 43 -3.36 -3.21 -11.49
CA GLU A 43 -2.00 -3.12 -10.95
C GLU A 43 -1.15 -2.28 -11.90
N THR A 44 -0.47 -1.28 -11.34
CA THR A 44 0.43 -0.40 -12.08
C THR A 44 1.80 -0.43 -11.43
N THR A 45 2.83 -0.81 -12.20
CA THR A 45 4.22 -0.77 -11.75
C THR A 45 4.67 0.67 -11.57
N VAL A 46 5.32 0.95 -10.44
CA VAL A 46 5.87 2.25 -10.08
C VAL A 46 7.39 2.18 -10.13
N SER A 47 7.99 2.96 -11.03
CA SER A 47 9.43 3.13 -11.10
C SER A 47 9.90 4.08 -10.00
N ALA A 48 10.56 3.55 -8.96
CA ALA A 48 11.28 4.38 -8.00
C ALA A 48 12.68 4.66 -8.54
N SER A 49 12.97 5.91 -8.90
CA SER A 49 14.27 6.35 -9.44
C SER A 49 15.43 6.34 -8.43
N SER A 50 15.20 5.90 -7.19
CA SER A 50 16.20 5.94 -6.12
C SER A 50 16.87 4.60 -5.90
N SER A 51 18.19 4.59 -6.11
CA SER A 51 19.15 3.53 -5.76
C SER A 51 19.27 3.26 -4.25
N SER A 52 18.53 3.99 -3.39
CA SER A 52 18.61 3.80 -1.94
C SER A 52 17.93 2.49 -1.50
N VAL A 53 18.57 1.76 -0.59
CA VAL A 53 18.17 0.42 -0.09
C VAL A 53 17.09 0.51 1.01
N SER A 54 16.32 1.59 1.08
CA SER A 54 15.36 1.75 2.18
C SER A 54 14.06 0.98 1.92
N ASN A 55 13.73 0.10 2.86
CA ASN A 55 12.50 -0.70 2.88
C ASN A 55 11.36 -0.02 3.68
N ARG A 56 11.50 1.27 3.98
CA ARG A 56 10.53 2.05 4.75
C ARG A 56 9.55 2.76 3.83
N ILE A 57 8.26 2.59 4.10
CA ILE A 57 7.17 3.21 3.36
C ILE A 57 6.41 4.15 4.30
N ALA A 58 6.18 5.37 3.84
CA ALA A 58 5.25 6.30 4.44
C ALA A 58 3.94 6.30 3.66
N VAL A 59 2.82 6.38 4.38
CA VAL A 59 1.48 6.43 3.83
C VAL A 59 0.81 7.67 4.38
N TYR A 60 0.35 8.55 3.49
CA TYR A 60 -0.34 9.78 3.84
C TYR A 60 -1.76 9.76 3.30
N VAL A 61 -2.73 10.14 4.14
CA VAL A 61 -4.15 10.21 3.79
C VAL A 61 -4.64 11.61 4.07
N ASP A 62 -5.16 12.26 3.03
CA ASP A 62 -5.84 13.56 3.13
C ASP A 62 -7.33 13.34 2.83
N CYS A 63 -8.14 13.25 3.88
CA CYS A 63 -9.57 12.99 3.72
C CYS A 63 -10.31 14.15 3.03
N PRO A 64 -10.11 15.44 3.42
CA PRO A 64 -10.73 16.56 2.70
C PRO A 64 -10.34 16.65 1.22
N ALA A 65 -9.07 16.43 0.88
CA ALA A 65 -8.62 16.45 -0.51
C ALA A 65 -8.95 15.16 -1.28
N GLY A 66 -9.32 14.08 -0.59
CA GLY A 66 -9.59 12.78 -1.20
C GLY A 66 -8.33 12.14 -1.80
N THR A 67 -7.20 12.22 -1.10
CA THR A 67 -5.94 11.65 -1.61
C THR A 67 -5.33 10.63 -0.66
N LEU A 68 -4.76 9.58 -1.26
CA LEU A 68 -3.94 8.57 -0.59
C LEU A 68 -2.60 8.50 -1.31
N SER A 69 -1.53 8.90 -0.63
CA SER A 69 -0.19 9.00 -1.20
C SER A 69 0.76 8.01 -0.54
N PHE A 70 1.55 7.31 -1.35
CA PHE A 70 2.59 6.40 -0.93
C PHE A 70 3.96 7.01 -1.23
N TYR A 71 4.88 6.90 -0.27
CA TYR A 71 6.24 7.39 -0.40
C TYR A 71 7.24 6.33 0.06
N LYS A 72 8.36 6.22 -0.65
CA LYS A 72 9.55 5.53 -0.15
C LYS A 72 10.34 6.52 0.70
N VAL A 73 10.64 6.16 1.94
CA VAL A 73 11.43 6.99 2.86
C VAL A 73 12.90 6.70 2.62
N SER A 74 13.70 7.69 2.19
CA SER A 74 15.15 7.54 1.94
C SER A 74 15.93 8.52 2.80
N HIS A 75 16.69 8.01 3.79
CA HIS A 75 17.39 8.84 4.78
C HIS A 75 16.46 9.90 5.39
N SER A 76 16.57 11.15 4.95
CA SER A 76 15.81 12.32 5.39
C SER A 76 14.80 12.84 4.35
N SER A 77 14.58 12.14 3.24
CA SER A 77 13.66 12.56 2.17
C SER A 77 12.57 11.53 1.88
N LEU A 78 11.46 12.03 1.32
CA LEU A 78 10.35 11.22 0.81
C LEU A 78 10.41 11.21 -0.72
N VAL A 79 10.54 10.01 -1.29
CA VAL A 79 10.40 9.79 -2.72
C VAL A 79 8.95 9.40 -2.98
N HIS A 80 8.21 10.27 -3.67
CA HIS A 80 6.83 9.98 -4.07
C HIS A 80 6.78 8.75 -4.98
N LEU A 81 5.89 7.82 -4.66
CA LEU A 81 5.64 6.64 -5.47
C LEU A 81 4.35 6.81 -6.26
N HIS A 82 3.25 7.13 -5.57
CA HIS A 82 1.95 7.25 -6.21
C HIS A 82 0.96 7.98 -5.32
N THR A 83 -0.03 8.63 -5.95
CA THR A 83 -1.20 9.18 -5.28
C THR A 83 -2.45 8.66 -5.96
N PHE A 84 -3.31 8.02 -5.17
CA PHE A 84 -4.69 7.77 -5.56
C PHE A 84 -5.53 8.99 -5.24
N SER A 85 -6.32 9.45 -6.21
CA SER A 85 -7.37 10.46 -6.00
C SER A 85 -8.72 9.76 -5.98
N THR A 86 -9.45 9.88 -4.87
CA THR A 86 -10.74 9.22 -4.67
C THR A 86 -11.57 9.94 -3.60
N ALA A 87 -12.88 9.97 -3.78
CA ALA A 87 -13.78 10.46 -2.75
C ALA A 87 -13.98 9.36 -1.70
N PHE A 88 -13.33 9.49 -0.55
CA PHE A 88 -13.51 8.52 0.53
C PHE A 88 -14.92 8.61 1.10
N THR A 89 -15.67 7.52 1.04
CA THR A 89 -17.07 7.49 1.48
C THR A 89 -17.24 7.02 2.92
N GLU A 90 -16.18 6.43 3.50
CA GLU A 90 -16.20 5.79 4.81
C GLU A 90 -14.81 5.91 5.49
N PRO A 91 -14.71 5.72 6.82
CA PRO A 91 -13.42 5.69 7.51
C PRO A 91 -12.46 4.64 6.95
N LEU A 92 -11.19 5.02 6.87
CA LEU A 92 -10.11 4.21 6.36
C LEU A 92 -9.32 3.53 7.49
N TYR A 93 -8.89 2.30 7.24
CA TYR A 93 -8.12 1.48 8.17
C TYR A 93 -6.82 1.01 7.51
N PRO A 94 -5.67 1.08 8.22
CA PRO A 94 -4.44 0.51 7.73
C PRO A 94 -4.55 -1.01 7.65
N GLY A 95 -3.99 -1.58 6.58
CA GLY A 95 -3.99 -3.01 6.31
C GLY A 95 -2.61 -3.48 5.88
N PHE A 96 -2.20 -4.63 6.40
CA PHE A 96 -0.91 -5.27 6.10
C PHE A 96 -1.16 -6.69 5.60
N GLY A 97 -0.44 -7.08 4.56
CA GLY A 97 -0.56 -8.40 3.95
C GLY A 97 0.80 -8.88 3.47
N PHE A 98 1.03 -10.17 3.63
CA PHE A 98 2.20 -10.86 3.12
C PHE A 98 1.82 -11.63 1.86
N GLY A 99 2.76 -11.77 0.91
CA GLY A 99 2.53 -12.53 -0.31
C GLY A 99 2.15 -13.99 -0.02
N LEU A 100 1.26 -14.55 -0.84
CA LEU A 100 0.81 -15.95 -0.70
C LEU A 100 1.83 -16.98 -1.21
N LEU A 101 2.88 -16.53 -1.90
CA LEU A 101 3.94 -17.37 -2.46
C LEU A 101 5.15 -17.30 -1.52
N TYR A 102 5.33 -18.33 -0.70
CA TYR A 102 6.54 -18.80 0.02
C TYR A 102 7.78 -17.88 0.20
N THR A 103 7.63 -16.58 0.44
CA THR A 103 8.75 -15.72 0.84
C THR A 103 8.94 -15.82 2.34
N SER A 104 9.55 -16.92 2.77
CA SER A 104 9.98 -17.14 4.16
C SER A 104 10.86 -15.94 4.60
N GLY A 105 10.41 -15.20 5.62
CA GLY A 105 11.18 -14.10 6.23
C GLY A 105 10.69 -12.68 5.98
N SER A 106 9.53 -12.47 5.35
CA SER A 106 8.93 -11.13 5.26
C SER A 106 8.44 -10.66 6.65
N TRP A 107 8.74 -9.42 7.01
CA TRP A 107 8.30 -8.82 8.27
C TRP A 107 7.85 -7.38 8.06
N ILE A 108 7.10 -6.86 9.03
CA ILE A 108 6.68 -5.47 9.06
C ILE A 108 6.77 -4.95 10.49
N SER A 109 7.17 -3.69 10.64
CA SER A 109 7.11 -2.96 11.90
C SER A 109 6.53 -1.58 11.66
N LEU A 110 5.77 -1.08 12.63
CA LEU A 110 5.37 0.32 12.63
C LEU A 110 6.52 1.15 13.18
N CYS A 111 6.87 2.22 12.48
CA CYS A 111 7.79 3.21 13.03
C CYS A 111 7.05 4.02 14.12
N PRO A 112 7.69 4.32 15.26
CA PRO A 112 7.12 5.24 16.24
C PRO A 112 6.80 6.58 15.58
N THR A 113 5.67 7.17 15.98
CA THR A 113 5.47 8.62 15.82
C THR A 113 6.30 9.29 16.90
N GLU A 114 7.27 10.12 16.52
CA GLU A 114 7.96 11.01 17.47
C GLU A 114 6.99 11.97 18.15
#